data_AF-A0AAI9VI78-F1
#
_entry.id   AF-A0AAI9VI78-F1
#
_cell.length_a   1.000
_cell.length_b   1.000
_cell.length_c   1.000
_cell.angle_alpha   90.00
_cell.angle_beta   90.00
_cell.angle_gamma   90.00
#
_symmetry.space_group_name_H-M   'P 1'
#
loop_
_entity.id
_entity.type
_entity.pdbx_description
1 polymer ?
#
loop_
_entity_poly.entity_id
_entity_poly.type
_entity_poly.pdbx_seq_one_letter_code
_entity_poly.pdbx_strand_id
1 'polypeptide(L)'
;MASLPVPDGIDLSESRVASIIGALSCTWAIAAIAVALRFLARRIQSNKLWLEDWLITVSLTAAAVHVFISIGYMIPNGTGEHIWVAPTSATRAWAIGLFVSEVAYTVTLSTVKWSTLALYWRIFNARKSIRYYIWAMAGIVLAWFIAVILVTIFQCLPVHAFWARYDTVNPLSSDQYTCGVDVKMFFKGNSIPNIITDALVVLLPIPYVWKLQLHKAQKFALAGIFALGTFVTVVSMARLNVILSVDLTSPDITWNFIDTIIWTNVEANTAIICELACLPCLKPILNLALNGRLKSSIERSGQNSGGQYILNDRTKPSTAKGSSYLGGSGTGAMRKGLGGGGAEDERPFTRLSERDSEPSIDVANDDGGTRLFITPQRYDIGTGTSIWAIDNVQVGDNYPEAHVIGIDLSLIQRGFVPPNVKFLVDDAEAEWLYPDNSIGFIHPRHMAPFIKDWPRLLRQAYRVLKPGGWIKLQELRWRFACDDDTTTPDYAPSRMTNLIEEGLSKFGSELYASETNPERLRAGGFVTKVHNIKKVPLGRWPKDDNLRTIGLYSQVVLYDGLQAITMGPLTRGL
;
A
#
# COMPACT_ATOMS: atom_id res chain seq x y z
N MET A 1 -0.50 46.01 40.79
CA MET A 1 -0.06 46.93 39.72
C MET A 1 -1.07 48.05 39.62
N ALA A 2 -0.64 49.30 39.54
CA ALA A 2 -1.48 50.37 39.03
C ALA A 2 -2.02 49.92 37.67
N SER A 3 -3.33 49.99 37.47
CA SER A 3 -3.98 49.67 36.20
C SER A 3 -3.22 50.38 35.09
N LEU A 4 -2.61 49.62 34.18
CA LEU A 4 -2.00 50.18 32.97
C LEU A 4 -3.04 51.12 32.35
N PRO A 5 -2.67 52.34 31.96
CA PRO A 5 -3.63 53.25 31.33
C PRO A 5 -4.20 52.55 30.09
N VAL A 6 -5.53 52.56 29.97
CA VAL A 6 -6.22 51.99 28.82
C VAL A 6 -5.85 52.85 27.60
N PRO A 7 -5.29 52.27 26.52
CA PRO A 7 -5.01 53.01 25.30
C PRO A 7 -6.29 53.60 24.68
N ASP A 8 -6.20 54.82 24.15
CA ASP A 8 -7.34 55.47 23.49
C ASP A 8 -7.80 54.67 22.25
N GLY A 9 -9.11 54.42 22.14
CA GLY A 9 -9.73 53.76 20.98
C GLY A 9 -9.91 52.25 21.08
N ILE A 10 -9.64 51.61 22.23
CA ILE A 10 -9.90 50.18 22.46
C ILE A 10 -11.31 49.98 23.04
N ASP A 11 -12.10 49.12 22.41
CA ASP A 11 -13.41 48.70 22.92
C ASP A 11 -13.26 47.53 23.91
N LEU A 12 -13.32 47.85 25.21
CA LEU A 12 -13.19 46.87 26.29
C LEU A 12 -14.36 45.86 26.36
N SER A 13 -15.45 46.09 25.63
CA SER A 13 -16.57 45.14 25.56
C SER A 13 -16.40 44.06 24.49
N GLU A 14 -15.40 44.20 23.62
CA GLU A 14 -15.11 43.23 22.58
C GLU A 14 -14.56 41.93 23.20
N SER A 15 -15.05 40.78 22.71
CA SER A 15 -14.62 39.45 23.17
C SER A 15 -14.38 38.52 21.99
N ARG A 16 -13.22 37.87 21.98
CA ARG A 16 -12.83 36.88 20.96
C ARG A 16 -13.04 35.44 21.42
N VAL A 17 -13.66 35.24 22.58
CA VAL A 17 -13.94 33.92 23.17
C VAL A 17 -14.73 33.02 22.22
N ALA A 18 -15.76 33.55 21.57
CA ALA A 18 -16.59 32.78 20.64
C ALA A 18 -15.77 32.24 19.44
N SER A 19 -14.86 33.05 18.91
CA SER A 19 -13.98 32.67 17.81
C SER A 19 -13.02 31.55 18.20
N ILE A 20 -12.47 31.60 19.42
CA ILE A 20 -11.59 30.55 19.95
C ILE A 20 -12.36 29.23 20.08
N ILE A 21 -13.51 29.25 20.78
CA ILE A 21 -14.30 28.03 21.02
C ILE A 21 -14.74 27.42 19.69
N GLY A 22 -15.27 28.24 18.78
CA GLY A 22 -15.70 27.79 17.46
C GLY A 22 -14.56 27.12 16.69
N ALA A 23 -13.42 27.78 16.55
CA ALA A 23 -12.29 27.24 15.80
C ALA A 23 -11.72 25.94 16.41
N LEU A 24 -11.51 25.92 17.72
CA LEU A 24 -10.90 24.78 18.41
C LEU A 24 -11.83 23.56 18.45
N SER A 25 -13.10 23.76 18.80
CA SER A 25 -14.07 22.67 18.88
C SER A 25 -14.40 22.09 17.50
N CYS A 26 -14.59 22.93 16.47
CA CYS A 26 -14.92 22.45 15.13
C CYS A 26 -13.76 21.66 14.51
N THR A 27 -12.54 22.19 14.54
CA THR A 27 -11.39 21.52 13.92
C THR A 27 -11.05 20.20 14.62
N TRP A 28 -11.11 20.16 15.95
CA TRP A 28 -10.88 18.93 16.71
C TRP A 28 -11.99 17.90 16.51
N ALA A 29 -13.26 18.32 16.44
CA ALA A 29 -14.37 17.41 16.16
C ALA A 29 -14.20 16.74 14.78
N ILE A 30 -13.78 17.51 13.75
CA ILE A 30 -13.49 16.95 12.42
C ILE A 30 -12.32 15.96 12.50
N ALA A 31 -11.25 16.29 13.24
CA ALA A 31 -10.11 15.38 13.44
C ALA A 31 -10.52 14.09 14.18
N ALA A 32 -11.35 14.19 15.22
CA ALA A 32 -11.85 13.04 15.98
C ALA A 32 -12.74 12.14 15.10
N ILE A 33 -13.64 12.73 14.30
CA ILE A 33 -14.44 12.01 13.32
C ILE A 33 -13.51 11.32 12.31
N ALA A 34 -12.46 12.00 11.84
CA ALA A 34 -11.54 11.42 10.88
C ALA A 34 -10.82 10.17 11.46
N VAL A 35 -10.35 10.24 12.70
CA VAL A 35 -9.74 9.09 13.39
C VAL A 35 -10.77 7.98 13.63
N ALA A 36 -12.01 8.31 14.01
CA ALA A 36 -13.07 7.31 14.19
C ALA A 36 -13.39 6.57 12.87
N LEU A 37 -13.50 7.31 11.76
CA LEU A 37 -13.68 6.75 10.42
C LEU A 37 -12.53 5.84 10.02
N ARG A 38 -11.28 6.18 10.39
CA ARG A 38 -10.11 5.32 10.18
C ARG A 38 -10.27 3.97 10.87
N PHE A 39 -10.66 3.96 12.14
CA PHE A 39 -10.89 2.72 12.90
C PHE A 39 -12.06 1.91 12.34
N LEU A 40 -13.15 2.59 11.95
CA LEU A 40 -14.28 1.94 11.29
C LEU A 40 -13.87 1.29 9.96
N ALA A 41 -13.06 1.98 9.15
CA ALA A 41 -12.57 1.46 7.87
C ALA A 41 -11.78 0.17 8.06
N ARG A 42 -10.91 0.15 9.08
CA ARG A 42 -10.09 -1.03 9.42
C ARG A 42 -10.92 -2.17 9.95
N ARG A 43 -11.93 -1.88 10.78
CA ARG A 43 -12.86 -2.88 11.29
C ARG A 43 -13.66 -3.54 10.17
N ILE A 44 -14.18 -2.75 9.23
CA ILE A 44 -14.90 -3.26 8.04
C ILE A 44 -13.98 -4.16 7.19
N GLN A 45 -12.71 -3.79 7.05
CA GLN A 45 -11.71 -4.58 6.29
C GLN A 45 -11.12 -5.77 7.07
N SER A 46 -11.50 -5.99 8.33
CA SER A 46 -10.88 -6.98 9.23
C SER A 46 -9.35 -6.87 9.31
N ASN A 47 -8.82 -5.66 9.18
CA ASN A 47 -7.38 -5.41 9.22
C ASN A 47 -6.90 -5.28 10.66
N LYS A 48 -5.73 -5.85 10.96
CA LYS A 48 -5.06 -5.66 12.25
C LYS A 48 -4.63 -4.20 12.42
N LEU A 49 -4.76 -3.69 13.64
CA LEU A 49 -4.19 -2.39 14.03
C LEU A 49 -2.67 -2.43 13.89
N TRP A 50 -2.11 -1.33 13.39
CA TRP A 50 -0.66 -1.20 13.20
C TRP A 50 -0.14 0.06 13.88
N LEU A 51 1.20 0.25 13.87
CA LEU A 51 1.87 1.34 14.59
C LEU A 51 1.30 2.73 14.25
N GLU A 52 1.00 2.96 12.97
CA GLU A 52 0.32 4.16 12.43
C GLU A 52 -1.01 4.50 13.15
N ASP A 53 -1.78 3.50 13.57
CA ASP A 53 -3.09 3.72 14.23
C ASP A 53 -2.94 4.10 15.70
N TRP A 54 -1.92 3.57 16.36
CA TRP A 54 -1.57 3.97 17.72
C TRP A 54 -1.00 5.38 17.76
N LEU A 55 -0.09 5.70 16.83
CA LEU A 55 0.52 7.03 16.75
C LEU A 55 -0.50 8.14 16.49
N ILE A 56 -1.47 7.91 15.59
CA ILE A 56 -2.52 8.91 15.34
C ILE A 56 -3.49 9.05 16.52
N THR A 57 -3.68 8.00 17.32
CA THR A 57 -4.50 8.07 18.54
C THR A 57 -3.80 8.90 19.61
N VAL A 58 -2.48 8.73 19.77
CA VAL A 58 -1.66 9.58 20.65
C VAL A 58 -1.74 11.04 20.19
N SER A 59 -1.63 11.28 18.89
CA SER A 59 -1.77 12.60 18.29
C SER A 59 -3.11 13.26 18.60
N LEU A 60 -4.23 12.54 18.40
CA LEU A 60 -5.57 13.04 18.73
C LEU A 60 -5.73 13.35 20.21
N THR A 61 -5.14 12.53 21.08
CA THR A 61 -5.18 12.72 22.54
C THR A 61 -4.42 13.98 22.93
N ALA A 62 -3.23 14.20 22.36
CA ALA A 62 -2.45 15.40 22.59
C ALA A 62 -3.17 16.66 22.04
N ALA A 63 -3.78 16.56 20.86
CA ALA A 63 -4.62 17.64 20.31
C ALA A 63 -5.82 17.95 21.22
N ALA A 64 -6.43 16.93 21.83
CA ALA A 64 -7.50 17.10 22.80
C ALA A 64 -7.01 17.86 24.04
N VAL A 65 -5.84 17.52 24.57
CA VAL A 65 -5.23 18.25 25.70
C VAL A 65 -5.08 19.74 25.38
N HIS A 66 -4.62 20.08 24.17
CA HIS A 66 -4.49 21.47 23.73
C HIS A 66 -5.86 22.20 23.66
N VAL A 67 -6.91 21.53 23.19
CA VAL A 67 -8.27 22.10 23.17
C VAL A 67 -8.82 22.28 24.59
N PHE A 68 -8.68 21.26 25.44
CA PHE A 68 -9.21 21.29 26.80
C PHE A 68 -8.50 22.30 27.70
N ILE A 69 -7.18 22.48 27.58
CA ILE A 69 -6.50 23.54 28.33
C ILE A 69 -6.93 24.93 27.86
N SER A 70 -7.11 25.12 26.56
CA SER A 70 -7.54 26.41 26.00
C SER A 70 -8.96 26.76 26.43
N ILE A 71 -9.92 25.85 26.21
CA ILE A 71 -11.34 26.11 26.50
C ILE A 71 -11.67 25.97 27.99
N GLY A 72 -11.11 24.97 28.65
CA GLY A 72 -11.44 24.63 30.04
C GLY A 72 -10.65 25.39 31.09
N TYR A 73 -9.48 25.93 30.75
CA TYR A 73 -8.63 26.65 31.71
C TYR A 73 -8.29 28.08 31.28
N MET A 74 -7.82 28.31 30.05
CA MET A 74 -7.39 29.65 29.63
C MET A 74 -8.55 30.63 29.49
N ILE A 75 -9.63 30.23 28.80
CA ILE A 75 -10.81 31.09 28.58
C ILE A 75 -11.50 31.50 29.89
N PRO A 76 -11.84 30.59 30.82
CA PRO A 76 -12.49 30.97 32.08
C PRO A 76 -11.64 31.88 32.97
N ASN A 77 -10.32 31.91 32.74
CA ASN A 77 -9.39 32.79 33.44
C ASN A 77 -9.09 34.08 32.67
N GLY A 78 -9.86 34.43 31.63
CA GLY A 78 -9.78 35.73 30.94
C GLY A 78 -8.97 35.75 29.64
N THR A 79 -8.56 34.59 29.09
CA THR A 79 -8.00 34.55 27.73
C THR A 79 -9.12 34.73 26.71
N GLY A 80 -8.98 35.66 25.76
CA GLY A 80 -10.08 36.03 24.86
C GLY A 80 -10.64 37.43 25.11
N GLU A 81 -10.25 38.05 26.22
CA GLU A 81 -10.66 39.39 26.63
C GLU A 81 -9.41 40.29 26.79
N HIS A 82 -9.64 41.59 26.70
CA HIS A 82 -8.62 42.60 26.94
C HIS A 82 -8.11 42.53 28.39
N ILE A 83 -6.78 42.67 28.57
CA ILE A 83 -6.13 42.47 29.87
C ILE A 83 -6.68 43.38 30.99
N TRP A 84 -7.23 44.54 30.64
CA TRP A 84 -7.80 45.51 31.59
C TRP A 84 -9.14 45.09 32.20
N VAL A 85 -9.87 44.20 31.54
CA VAL A 85 -11.16 43.65 32.02
C VAL A 85 -10.97 42.24 32.59
N ALA A 86 -9.92 41.55 32.15
CA ALA A 86 -9.61 40.19 32.57
C ALA A 86 -9.25 40.09 34.09
N PRO A 87 -9.47 38.92 34.71
CA PRO A 87 -9.05 38.67 36.09
C PRO A 87 -7.55 38.88 36.29
N THR A 88 -7.12 39.25 37.49
CA THR A 88 -5.69 39.46 37.82
C THR A 88 -4.85 38.18 37.65
N SER A 89 -5.47 37.01 37.63
CA SER A 89 -4.82 35.71 37.35
C SER A 89 -4.64 35.40 35.86
N ALA A 90 -5.13 36.25 34.94
CA ALA A 90 -5.21 35.94 33.51
C ALA A 90 -3.85 35.69 32.86
N THR A 91 -2.84 36.50 33.17
CA THR A 91 -1.46 36.34 32.63
C THR A 91 -0.79 35.06 33.11
N ARG A 92 -0.97 34.72 34.39
CA ARG A 92 -0.49 33.45 34.97
C ARG A 92 -1.20 32.25 34.33
N ALA A 93 -2.52 32.32 34.17
CA ALA A 93 -3.29 31.26 33.54
C ALA A 93 -2.92 31.08 32.05
N TRP A 94 -2.70 32.18 31.33
CA TRP A 94 -2.17 32.17 29.97
C TRP A 94 -0.80 31.49 29.91
N ALA A 95 0.13 31.82 30.81
CA ALA A 95 1.47 31.22 30.83
C ALA A 95 1.42 29.69 31.10
N ILE A 96 0.59 29.24 32.05
CA ILE A 96 0.40 27.80 32.30
C ILE A 96 -0.20 27.13 31.06
N GLY A 97 -1.24 27.75 30.47
CA GLY A 97 -1.89 27.26 29.27
C GLY A 97 -0.94 27.15 28.08
N LEU A 98 -0.07 28.16 27.90
CA LEU A 98 0.95 28.19 26.85
C LEU A 98 1.93 27.03 26.99
N PHE A 99 2.45 26.80 28.19
CA PHE A 99 3.39 25.70 28.48
C PHE A 99 2.79 24.33 28.11
N VAL A 100 1.56 24.07 28.57
CA VAL A 100 0.87 22.81 28.29
C VAL A 100 0.55 22.67 26.80
N SER A 101 0.10 23.76 26.17
CA SER A 101 -0.25 23.79 24.74
C SER A 101 0.97 23.54 23.86
N GLU A 102 2.13 24.07 24.22
CA GLU A 102 3.38 23.89 23.48
C GLU A 102 3.86 22.43 23.49
N VAL A 103 3.80 21.78 24.65
CA VAL A 103 4.09 20.34 24.79
C VAL A 103 3.08 19.52 23.98
N ALA A 104 1.78 19.79 24.15
CA ALA A 104 0.72 19.07 23.46
C ALA A 104 0.82 19.21 21.94
N TYR A 105 1.08 20.42 21.45
CA TYR A 105 1.31 20.71 20.03
C TYR A 105 2.51 19.95 19.48
N THR A 106 3.64 19.96 20.20
CA THR A 106 4.87 19.28 19.78
C THR A 106 4.66 17.77 19.70
N VAL A 107 4.00 17.17 20.69
CA VAL A 107 3.63 15.74 20.66
C VAL A 107 2.70 15.44 19.48
N THR A 108 1.71 16.30 19.24
CA THR A 108 0.73 16.12 18.17
C THR A 108 1.41 16.03 16.80
N LEU A 109 2.24 17.01 16.43
CA LEU A 109 2.87 17.03 15.10
C LEU A 109 3.96 15.97 14.93
N SER A 110 4.77 15.71 15.96
CA SER A 110 5.80 14.67 15.88
C SER A 110 5.19 13.27 15.70
N THR A 111 4.09 12.98 16.39
CA THR A 111 3.39 11.70 16.26
C THR A 111 2.64 11.56 14.94
N VAL A 112 2.09 12.65 14.36
CA VAL A 112 1.58 12.65 12.98
C VAL A 112 2.69 12.25 12.01
N LYS A 113 3.85 12.92 12.06
CA LYS A 113 5.00 12.64 11.17
C LYS A 113 5.47 11.20 11.28
N TRP A 114 5.54 10.68 12.50
CA TRP A 114 5.87 9.28 12.73
C TRP A 114 4.81 8.33 12.16
N SER A 115 3.53 8.70 12.22
CA SER A 115 2.45 7.94 11.59
C SER A 115 2.60 7.93 10.06
N THR A 116 2.91 9.07 9.44
CA THR A 116 3.19 9.18 8.00
C THR A 116 4.37 8.31 7.59
N LEU A 117 5.47 8.36 8.36
CA LEU A 117 6.66 7.55 8.10
C LEU A 117 6.40 6.05 8.31
N ALA A 118 5.58 5.67 9.28
CA ALA A 118 5.12 4.29 9.47
C ALA A 118 4.27 3.81 8.28
N LEU A 119 3.41 4.68 7.73
CA LEU A 119 2.65 4.40 6.50
C LEU A 119 3.59 4.22 5.30
N TYR A 120 4.59 5.08 5.14
CA TYR A 120 5.59 4.95 4.07
C TYR A 120 6.41 3.69 4.20
N TRP A 121 6.80 3.33 5.42
CA TRP A 121 7.44 2.06 5.70
C TRP A 121 6.55 0.91 5.25
N ARG A 122 5.27 0.91 5.64
CA ARG A 122 4.31 -0.14 5.26
C ARG A 122 4.11 -0.26 3.75
N ILE A 123 3.98 0.85 3.04
CA ILE A 123 3.73 0.88 1.58
C ILE A 123 4.99 0.50 0.79
N PHE A 124 6.14 1.10 1.12
CA PHE A 124 7.36 0.98 0.33
C PHE A 124 8.39 0.01 0.93
N ASN A 125 8.01 -0.80 1.92
CA ASN A 125 8.88 -1.77 2.59
C ASN A 125 9.62 -2.69 1.60
N ALA A 126 9.08 -2.89 0.40
CA ALA A 126 9.67 -3.72 -0.64
C ALA A 126 11.06 -3.24 -1.10
N ARG A 127 11.35 -1.92 -1.08
CA ARG A 127 12.64 -1.37 -1.54
C ARG A 127 13.56 -1.08 -0.36
N LYS A 128 14.78 -1.64 -0.34
CA LYS A 128 15.73 -1.38 0.76
C LYS A 128 16.27 0.06 0.79
N SER A 129 16.38 0.72 -0.37
CA SER A 129 16.95 2.08 -0.47
C SER A 129 16.11 3.14 0.24
N ILE A 130 14.77 3.10 0.10
CA ILE A 130 13.89 4.07 0.78
C ILE A 130 13.90 3.91 2.31
N ARG A 131 14.22 2.71 2.82
CA ARG A 131 14.24 2.43 4.26
C ARG A 131 15.25 3.29 5.01
N TYR A 132 16.42 3.50 4.42
CA TYR A 132 17.45 4.37 5.01
C TYR A 132 16.93 5.80 5.16
N TYR A 133 16.30 6.34 4.12
CA TYR A 133 15.73 7.69 4.15
C TYR A 133 14.56 7.80 5.14
N ILE A 134 13.71 6.78 5.25
CA ILE A 134 12.63 6.74 6.25
C ILE A 134 13.20 6.76 7.68
N TRP A 135 14.20 5.94 7.97
CA TRP A 135 14.85 5.92 9.29
C TRP A 135 15.61 7.21 9.59
N ALA A 136 16.31 7.77 8.61
CA ALA A 136 16.97 9.07 8.74
C ALA A 136 15.95 10.17 9.07
N MET A 137 14.82 10.21 8.34
CA MET A 137 13.75 11.17 8.61
C MET A 137 13.10 10.96 9.98
N ALA A 138 12.83 9.70 10.37
CA ALA A 138 12.30 9.39 11.68
C ALA A 138 13.25 9.84 12.81
N GLY A 139 14.56 9.66 12.62
CA GLY A 139 15.61 10.13 13.52
C GLY A 139 15.66 11.65 13.62
N ILE A 140 15.57 12.37 12.50
CA ILE A 140 15.51 13.85 12.47
C ILE A 140 14.29 14.34 13.25
N VAL A 141 13.11 13.77 12.98
CA VAL A 141 11.87 14.15 13.68
C VAL A 141 11.95 13.84 15.17
N LEU A 142 12.57 12.71 15.56
CA LEU A 142 12.78 12.34 16.96
C LEU A 142 13.73 13.30 17.67
N ALA A 143 14.88 13.59 17.06
CA ALA A 143 15.87 14.48 17.63
C ALA A 143 15.27 15.88 17.82
N TRP A 144 14.50 16.35 16.83
CA TRP A 144 13.79 17.62 16.93
C TRP A 144 12.73 17.61 18.04
N PHE A 145 11.92 16.55 18.12
CA PHE A 145 10.93 16.36 19.18
C PHE A 145 11.57 16.45 20.57
N ILE A 146 12.67 15.73 20.80
CA ILE A 146 13.40 15.75 22.07
C ILE A 146 13.95 17.14 22.36
N ALA A 147 14.58 17.79 21.37
CA ALA A 147 15.14 19.12 21.53
C ALA A 147 14.09 20.16 21.94
N VAL A 148 12.94 20.19 21.24
CA VAL A 148 11.85 21.11 21.54
C VAL A 148 11.29 20.84 22.94
N ILE A 149 10.99 19.59 23.28
CA ILE A 149 10.47 19.25 24.62
C ILE A 149 11.44 19.63 25.74
N LEU A 150 12.75 19.39 25.57
CA LEU A 150 13.74 19.79 26.57
C LEU A 150 13.81 21.30 26.74
N VAL A 151 13.79 22.06 25.64
CA VAL A 151 13.78 23.52 25.71
C VAL A 151 12.49 24.04 26.34
N THR A 152 11.32 23.49 25.98
CA THR A 152 10.03 23.86 26.58
C THR A 152 10.03 23.62 28.09
N ILE A 153 10.54 22.47 28.56
CA ILE A 153 10.58 22.13 29.99
C ILE A 153 11.60 23.00 30.73
N PHE A 154 12.79 23.21 30.17
CA PHE A 154 13.91 23.88 30.85
C PHE A 154 14.09 25.36 30.44
N GLN A 155 13.08 25.99 29.85
CA GLN A 155 13.15 27.41 29.44
C GLN A 155 13.35 28.38 30.61
N CYS A 156 12.91 27.99 31.81
CA CYS A 156 13.15 28.72 33.06
C CYS A 156 13.65 27.76 34.14
N LEU A 157 14.57 28.23 34.97
CA LEU A 157 15.07 27.53 36.15
C LEU A 157 14.76 28.37 37.40
N PRO A 158 14.00 27.83 38.36
CA PRO A 158 13.27 26.55 38.34
C PRO A 158 12.07 26.56 37.35
N VAL A 159 11.64 25.39 36.87
CA VAL A 159 10.60 25.26 35.81
C VAL A 159 9.32 26.04 36.12
N HIS A 160 8.86 26.01 37.37
CA HIS A 160 7.64 26.71 37.78
C HIS A 160 7.73 28.23 37.71
N ALA A 161 8.94 28.79 37.63
CA ALA A 161 9.13 30.23 37.48
C ALA A 161 8.59 30.76 36.15
N PHE A 162 8.44 29.90 35.13
CA PHE A 162 7.87 30.29 33.84
C PHE A 162 6.49 30.95 33.98
N TRP A 163 5.63 30.38 34.82
CA TRP A 163 4.30 30.92 35.10
C TRP A 163 4.22 31.72 36.40
N ALA A 164 5.02 31.39 37.41
CA ALA A 164 4.96 32.06 38.71
C ALA A 164 5.44 33.52 38.66
N ARG A 165 6.29 33.90 37.67
CA ARG A 165 6.69 35.30 37.45
C ARG A 165 5.54 36.23 37.04
N TYR A 166 4.43 35.67 36.56
CA TYR A 166 3.24 36.42 36.17
C TYR A 166 2.18 36.48 37.29
N ASP A 167 2.49 35.96 38.49
CA ASP A 167 1.59 36.02 39.64
C ASP A 167 1.52 37.46 40.19
N THR A 168 0.31 38.03 40.21
CA THR A 168 0.08 39.40 40.69
C THR A 168 -0.04 39.48 42.21
N VAL A 169 -0.25 38.34 42.90
CA VAL A 169 -0.45 38.28 44.35
C VAL A 169 0.89 38.02 45.05
N ASN A 170 1.68 37.07 44.53
CA ASN A 170 3.00 36.73 45.07
C ASN A 170 4.04 36.65 43.93
N PRO A 171 4.49 37.78 43.37
CA PRO A 171 5.45 37.77 42.27
C PRO A 171 6.82 37.25 42.74
N LEU A 172 7.43 36.35 41.96
CA LEU A 172 8.82 35.96 42.17
C LEU A 172 9.74 37.16 41.92
N SER A 173 10.72 37.36 42.79
CA SER A 173 11.75 38.37 42.59
C SER A 173 12.75 37.92 41.52
N SER A 174 13.28 38.88 40.75
CA SER A 174 14.12 38.60 39.56
C SER A 174 15.44 37.87 39.86
N ASP A 175 15.85 37.80 41.12
CA ASP A 175 17.01 37.05 41.62
C ASP A 175 16.71 35.57 41.90
N GLN A 176 15.43 35.18 41.99
CA GLN A 176 15.01 33.81 42.32
C GLN A 176 14.85 32.90 41.10
N TYR A 177 14.90 33.43 39.88
CA TYR A 177 14.73 32.66 38.67
C TYR A 177 15.55 33.21 37.50
N THR A 178 15.88 32.32 36.57
CA THR A 178 16.50 32.69 35.29
C THR A 178 15.73 32.02 34.16
N CYS A 179 15.30 32.83 33.19
CA CYS A 179 14.67 32.35 31.96
C CYS A 179 15.59 32.69 30.79
N GLY A 180 16.31 31.69 30.27
CA GLY A 180 17.35 31.88 29.25
C GLY A 180 16.81 31.85 27.81
N VAL A 181 15.52 31.59 27.63
CA VAL A 181 14.91 31.39 26.31
C VAL A 181 13.97 32.55 25.99
N ASP A 182 14.23 33.21 24.86
CA ASP A 182 13.30 34.17 24.27
C ASP A 182 12.16 33.41 23.58
N VAL A 183 10.92 33.64 24.04
CA VAL A 183 9.72 32.95 23.56
C VAL A 183 9.45 33.23 22.07
N LYS A 184 9.71 34.45 21.58
CA LYS A 184 9.50 34.83 20.18
C LYS A 184 10.51 34.13 19.28
N MET A 185 11.79 34.14 19.66
CA MET A 185 12.84 33.44 18.93
C MET A 185 12.61 31.93 18.96
N PHE A 186 12.13 31.40 20.09
CA PHE A 186 11.79 29.99 20.22
C PHE A 186 10.65 29.59 19.27
N PHE A 187 9.54 30.33 19.20
CA PHE A 187 8.45 29.99 18.27
C PHE A 187 8.85 30.08 16.80
N LYS A 188 9.69 31.05 16.45
CA LYS A 188 10.31 31.14 15.11
C LYS A 188 11.21 29.93 14.85
N GLY A 189 12.06 29.60 15.82
CA GLY A 189 12.97 28.46 15.81
C GLY A 189 12.27 27.10 15.78
N ASN A 190 11.05 27.00 16.33
CA ASN A 190 10.22 25.80 16.27
C ASN A 190 9.51 25.66 14.92
N SER A 191 8.93 26.76 14.42
CA SER A 191 8.10 26.74 13.22
C SER A 191 8.88 26.47 11.94
N ILE A 192 10.08 27.04 11.78
CA ILE A 192 10.87 26.88 10.54
C ILE A 192 11.29 25.41 10.31
N PRO A 193 11.92 24.71 11.27
CA PRO A 193 12.29 23.30 11.09
C PRO A 193 11.07 22.40 11.00
N ASN A 194 9.96 22.76 11.63
CA ASN A 194 8.71 22.02 11.48
C ASN A 194 8.20 22.06 10.03
N ILE A 195 8.16 23.24 9.40
CA ILE A 195 7.82 23.42 7.97
C ILE A 195 8.80 22.66 7.07
N ILE A 196 10.11 22.75 7.34
CA ILE A 196 11.14 22.03 6.56
C ILE A 196 10.92 20.52 6.65
N THR A 197 10.70 20.00 7.85
CA THR A 197 10.46 18.56 8.04
C THR A 197 9.15 18.09 7.43
N ASP A 198 8.10 18.92 7.42
CA ASP A 198 6.86 18.64 6.67
C ASP A 198 7.15 18.49 5.18
N ALA A 199 7.83 19.47 4.58
CA ALA A 199 8.19 19.42 3.17
C ALA A 199 9.05 18.19 2.85
N LEU A 200 10.06 17.89 3.67
CA LEU A 200 10.93 16.73 3.44
C LEU A 200 10.21 15.39 3.54
N VAL A 201 9.26 15.24 4.48
CA VAL A 201 8.42 14.04 4.56
C VAL A 201 7.59 13.88 3.29
N VAL A 202 7.00 14.97 2.79
CA VAL A 202 6.22 14.96 1.53
C VAL A 202 7.08 14.63 0.31
N LEU A 203 8.31 15.15 0.24
CA LEU A 203 9.22 14.93 -0.88
C LEU A 203 9.80 13.51 -0.90
N LEU A 204 9.90 12.84 0.25
CA LEU A 204 10.59 11.56 0.41
C LEU A 204 10.12 10.46 -0.57
N PRO A 205 8.81 10.18 -0.75
CA PRO A 205 8.39 9.12 -1.67
C PRO A 205 8.39 9.55 -3.15
N ILE A 206 8.45 10.84 -3.50
CA ILE A 206 8.29 11.33 -4.90
C ILE A 206 9.23 10.63 -5.90
N PRO A 207 10.55 10.55 -5.67
CA PRO A 207 11.47 9.95 -6.64
C PRO A 207 11.20 8.46 -6.87
N TYR A 208 10.66 7.77 -5.85
CA TYR A 208 10.32 6.36 -5.92
C TYR A 208 9.01 6.11 -6.66
N VAL A 209 8.10 7.07 -6.57
CA VAL A 209 6.79 7.04 -7.23
C VAL A 209 6.88 7.39 -8.70
N TRP A 210 7.67 8.40 -9.07
CA TRP A 210 7.81 8.82 -10.48
C TRP A 210 8.42 7.75 -11.38
N LYS A 211 9.23 6.86 -10.81
CA LYS A 211 9.81 5.71 -11.52
C LYS A 211 8.88 4.49 -11.57
N LEU A 212 7.64 4.61 -11.09
CA LEU A 212 6.70 3.50 -10.95
C LEU A 212 5.49 3.70 -11.88
N GLN A 213 5.32 2.80 -12.85
CA GLN A 213 4.19 2.77 -13.78
C GLN A 213 2.92 2.25 -13.06
N LEU A 214 2.33 3.08 -12.20
CA LEU A 214 1.14 2.75 -11.42
C LEU A 214 -0.15 2.94 -12.24
N HIS A 215 -1.12 2.04 -12.03
CA HIS A 215 -2.47 2.14 -12.60
C HIS A 215 -3.15 3.45 -12.11
N LYS A 216 -3.96 4.11 -12.96
CA LYS A 216 -4.47 5.48 -12.72
C LYS A 216 -5.06 5.69 -11.31
N ALA A 217 -5.78 4.70 -10.77
CA ALA A 217 -6.36 4.76 -9.43
C ALA A 217 -5.34 4.75 -8.26
N GLN A 218 -4.16 4.15 -8.43
CA GLN A 218 -3.07 4.20 -7.46
C GLN A 218 -2.29 5.52 -7.58
N LYS A 219 -2.20 6.05 -8.81
CA LYS A 219 -1.62 7.37 -9.08
C LYS A 219 -2.46 8.50 -8.44
N PHE A 220 -3.79 8.41 -8.46
CA PHE A 220 -4.68 9.36 -7.79
C PHE A 220 -4.59 9.30 -6.25
N ALA A 221 -4.56 8.11 -5.67
CA ALA A 221 -4.40 7.98 -4.21
C ALA A 221 -3.09 8.62 -3.74
N LEU A 222 -2.02 8.41 -4.50
CA LEU A 222 -0.67 8.89 -4.22
C LEU A 222 -0.50 10.39 -4.51
N ALA A 223 -1.13 10.91 -5.57
CA ALA A 223 -1.29 12.34 -5.79
C ALA A 223 -2.08 13.01 -4.65
N GLY A 224 -3.07 12.30 -4.09
CA GLY A 224 -3.79 12.73 -2.89
C GLY A 224 -2.87 12.89 -1.68
N ILE A 225 -1.98 11.92 -1.42
CA ILE A 225 -0.97 12.01 -0.33
C ILE A 225 -0.11 13.28 -0.49
N PHE A 226 0.33 13.58 -1.73
CA PHE A 226 1.16 14.76 -2.00
C PHE A 226 0.40 16.08 -1.88
N ALA A 227 -0.84 16.14 -2.39
CA ALA A 227 -1.68 17.34 -2.30
C ALA A 227 -1.99 17.69 -0.83
N LEU A 228 -2.29 16.68 -0.02
CA LEU A 228 -2.59 16.84 1.40
C LEU A 228 -1.35 17.22 2.23
N GLY A 229 -0.20 16.60 1.94
CA GLY A 229 1.06 16.98 2.57
C GLY A 229 1.45 18.43 2.26
N THR A 230 1.27 18.86 1.01
CA THR A 230 1.49 20.26 0.60
C THR A 230 0.53 21.21 1.31
N PHE A 231 -0.73 20.81 1.48
CA PHE A 231 -1.73 21.59 2.19
C PHE A 231 -1.34 21.87 3.66
N VAL A 232 -0.86 20.84 4.38
CA VAL A 232 -0.37 21.02 5.76
C VAL A 232 0.78 22.01 5.81
N THR A 233 1.75 21.92 4.88
CA THR A 233 2.86 22.87 4.80
C THR A 233 2.38 24.32 4.58
N VAL A 234 1.33 24.53 3.78
CA VAL A 234 0.74 25.87 3.58
C VAL A 234 0.12 26.40 4.87
N VAL A 235 -0.61 25.56 5.60
CA VAL A 235 -1.17 25.95 6.91
C VAL A 235 -0.07 26.31 7.90
N SER A 236 1.03 25.55 7.93
CA SER A 236 2.21 25.86 8.76
C SER A 236 2.88 27.19 8.39
N MET A 237 2.92 27.53 7.09
CA MET A 237 3.41 28.85 6.64
C MET A 237 2.49 29.99 7.06
N ALA A 238 1.16 29.80 6.96
CA ALA A 238 0.18 30.78 7.42
C ALA A 238 0.33 31.05 8.93
N ARG A 239 0.51 29.99 9.75
CA ARG A 239 0.79 30.15 11.17
C ARG A 239 2.10 30.91 11.43
N LEU A 240 3.18 30.60 10.71
CA LEU A 240 4.44 31.33 10.87
C LEU A 240 4.25 32.83 10.59
N ASN A 241 3.45 33.20 9.60
CA ASN A 241 3.15 34.60 9.31
C ASN A 241 2.49 35.30 10.52
N VAL A 242 1.50 34.65 11.14
CA VAL A 242 0.82 35.16 12.35
C VAL A 242 1.78 35.27 13.53
N ILE A 243 2.62 34.27 13.77
CA ILE A 243 3.62 34.30 14.85
C ILE A 243 4.61 35.46 14.66
N LEU A 244 4.96 35.78 13.41
CA LEU A 244 5.85 36.90 13.11
C LEU A 244 5.17 38.26 13.26
N SER A 245 3.85 38.35 13.03
CA SER A 245 3.07 39.59 13.20
C SER A 245 2.70 39.88 14.65
N VAL A 246 2.68 38.88 15.53
CA VAL A 246 2.34 39.09 16.95
C VAL A 246 3.49 39.76 17.70
N ASP A 247 3.16 40.82 18.41
CA ASP A 247 4.04 41.46 19.38
C ASP A 247 3.82 40.89 20.78
N LEU A 248 4.71 39.96 21.17
CA LEU A 248 4.70 39.34 22.49
C LEU A 248 5.12 40.29 23.63
N THR A 249 5.57 41.50 23.31
CA THR A 249 5.87 42.54 24.30
C THR A 249 4.68 43.45 24.61
N SER A 250 3.58 43.30 23.84
CA SER A 250 2.37 44.07 24.08
C SER A 250 1.76 43.73 25.45
N PRO A 251 1.27 44.73 26.21
CA PRO A 251 0.64 44.51 27.50
C PRO A 251 -0.66 43.69 27.39
N ASP A 252 -1.30 43.71 26.22
CA ASP A 252 -2.57 43.03 25.94
C ASP A 252 -2.39 41.65 25.31
N ILE A 253 -1.54 40.84 25.96
CA ILE A 253 -1.14 39.51 25.46
C ILE A 253 -2.31 38.52 25.43
N THR A 254 -3.30 38.67 26.32
CA THR A 254 -4.49 37.81 26.41
C THR A 254 -5.41 37.95 25.20
N TRP A 255 -5.34 39.09 24.51
CA TRP A 255 -6.08 39.40 23.28
C TRP A 255 -5.26 39.11 22.02
N ASN A 256 -4.03 39.63 21.95
CA ASN A 256 -3.21 39.57 20.74
C ASN A 256 -2.71 38.16 20.40
N PHE A 257 -2.65 37.27 21.40
CA PHE A 257 -2.15 35.90 21.21
C PHE A 257 -3.18 34.93 20.63
N ILE A 258 -4.45 35.36 20.48
CA ILE A 258 -5.58 34.49 20.09
C ILE A 258 -5.39 33.88 18.71
N ASP A 259 -4.92 34.65 17.73
CA ASP A 259 -4.66 34.15 16.39
C ASP A 259 -3.58 33.06 16.39
N THR A 260 -2.57 33.20 17.24
CA THR A 260 -1.54 32.16 17.42
C THR A 260 -2.15 30.87 17.97
N ILE A 261 -3.07 30.95 18.96
CA ILE A 261 -3.77 29.78 19.50
C ILE A 261 -4.60 29.10 18.39
N ILE A 262 -5.40 29.87 17.67
CA ILE A 262 -6.28 29.36 16.61
C ILE A 262 -5.46 28.67 15.52
N TRP A 263 -4.44 29.33 14.97
CA TRP A 263 -3.64 28.76 13.87
C TRP A 263 -2.80 27.55 14.32
N THR A 264 -2.27 27.54 15.54
CA THR A 264 -1.56 26.37 16.09
C THR A 264 -2.49 25.17 16.22
N ASN A 265 -3.74 25.39 16.63
CA ASN A 265 -4.75 24.34 16.73
C ASN A 265 -5.22 23.86 15.34
N VAL A 266 -5.49 24.78 14.42
CA VAL A 266 -5.86 24.48 13.03
C VAL A 266 -4.80 23.62 12.37
N GLU A 267 -3.52 23.94 12.51
CA GLU A 267 -2.43 23.14 11.93
C GLU A 267 -2.37 21.72 12.50
N ALA A 268 -2.40 21.60 13.83
CA ALA A 268 -2.35 20.32 14.51
C ALA A 268 -3.52 19.41 14.09
N ASN A 269 -4.74 19.93 14.08
CA ASN A 269 -5.93 19.18 13.69
C ASN A 269 -5.97 18.90 12.18
N THR A 270 -5.55 19.85 11.34
CA THR A 270 -5.47 19.67 9.88
C THR A 270 -4.51 18.56 9.51
N ALA A 271 -3.36 18.46 10.19
CA ALA A 271 -2.40 17.39 9.98
C ALA A 271 -3.02 16.01 10.27
N ILE A 272 -3.78 15.88 11.38
CA ILE A 272 -4.52 14.65 11.72
C ILE A 272 -5.60 14.33 10.66
N ILE A 273 -6.33 15.34 10.19
CA ILE A 273 -7.38 15.18 9.18
C ILE A 273 -6.79 14.70 7.85
N CYS A 274 -5.67 15.29 7.43
CA CYS A 274 -4.97 14.92 6.20
C CYS A 274 -4.47 13.46 6.21
N GLU A 275 -4.08 12.95 7.39
CA GLU A 275 -3.66 11.56 7.58
C GLU A 275 -4.78 10.54 7.28
N LEU A 276 -6.06 10.91 7.44
CA LEU A 276 -7.16 10.03 7.02
C LEU A 276 -7.20 9.91 5.49
N ALA A 277 -7.03 11.02 4.79
CA ALA A 277 -7.19 11.07 3.35
C ALA A 277 -5.98 10.48 2.59
N CYS A 278 -4.81 10.38 3.24
CA CYS A 278 -3.65 9.69 2.69
C CYS A 278 -3.67 8.14 2.88
N LEU A 279 -4.67 7.59 3.57
CA LEU A 279 -4.77 6.14 3.78
C LEU A 279 -5.42 5.40 2.59
N PRO A 280 -4.74 4.39 2.00
CA PRO A 280 -5.32 3.52 0.98
C PRO A 280 -6.56 2.74 1.46
N CYS A 281 -6.69 2.57 2.77
CA CYS A 281 -7.79 1.89 3.43
C CYS A 281 -9.12 2.67 3.41
N LEU A 282 -9.18 3.90 2.90
CA LEU A 282 -10.42 4.68 2.88
C LEU A 282 -11.35 4.31 1.70
N LYS A 283 -10.85 3.66 0.65
CA LYS A 283 -11.64 3.26 -0.54
C LYS A 283 -12.98 2.57 -0.21
N PRO A 284 -13.06 1.62 0.75
CA PRO A 284 -14.32 0.97 1.09
C PRO A 284 -15.34 1.91 1.75
N ILE A 285 -14.92 2.88 2.56
CA ILE A 285 -15.81 3.89 3.16
C ILE A 285 -16.25 4.93 2.12
N LEU A 286 -15.35 5.35 1.22
CA LEU A 286 -15.72 6.27 0.16
C LEU A 286 -16.75 5.62 -0.78
N ASN A 287 -16.57 4.34 -1.11
CA ASN A 287 -17.56 3.55 -1.85
C ASN A 287 -18.88 3.39 -1.06
N LEU A 288 -18.82 3.37 0.27
CA LEU A 288 -19.99 3.34 1.13
C LEU A 288 -20.82 4.62 1.04
N ALA A 289 -20.14 5.76 1.16
CA ALA A 289 -20.74 7.08 1.19
C ALA A 289 -21.29 7.46 -0.20
N LEU A 290 -20.56 7.11 -1.26
CA LEU A 290 -20.96 7.44 -2.64
C LEU A 290 -22.01 6.49 -3.21
N ASN A 291 -21.93 5.19 -2.92
CA ASN A 291 -22.80 4.20 -3.54
C ASN A 291 -23.85 3.60 -2.58
N GLY A 292 -23.91 4.09 -1.33
CA GLY A 292 -24.92 3.70 -0.32
C GLY A 292 -24.91 2.22 0.09
N ARG A 293 -23.89 1.43 -0.29
CA ARG A 293 -23.85 -0.02 -0.07
C ARG A 293 -22.62 -0.45 0.72
N LEU A 294 -22.83 -0.77 2.01
CA LEU A 294 -21.90 -1.58 2.80
C LEU A 294 -21.97 -2.98 2.21
N LYS A 295 -20.97 -3.41 1.43
CA LYS A 295 -20.73 -4.85 1.34
C LYS A 295 -20.18 -5.26 2.71
N SER A 296 -21.08 -5.53 3.65
CA SER A 296 -20.75 -6.18 4.91
C SER A 296 -20.19 -7.55 4.58
N SER A 297 -18.88 -7.70 4.71
CA SER A 297 -18.35 -9.01 5.10
C SER A 297 -18.93 -9.30 6.48
N ILE A 298 -19.74 -10.36 6.56
CA ILE A 298 -20.49 -10.90 7.71
C ILE A 298 -22.01 -10.72 7.50
N GLU A 299 -22.56 -11.51 6.57
CA GLU A 299 -23.73 -12.34 6.85
C GLU A 299 -23.68 -13.61 5.99
N ARG A 300 -23.84 -14.75 6.66
CA ARG A 300 -24.09 -16.05 6.05
C ARG A 300 -25.45 -15.99 5.36
N SER A 301 -25.49 -16.57 4.15
CA SER A 301 -26.67 -16.93 3.36
C SER A 301 -27.24 -15.85 2.44
N GLY A 302 -27.22 -16.15 1.14
CA GLY A 302 -28.26 -15.71 0.20
C GLY A 302 -27.88 -14.60 -0.77
N GLN A 303 -27.41 -15.01 -1.95
CA GLN A 303 -27.62 -14.34 -3.24
C GLN A 303 -26.84 -13.06 -3.60
N ASN A 304 -25.84 -13.30 -4.46
CA ASN A 304 -25.54 -12.61 -5.72
C ASN A 304 -25.35 -11.09 -5.74
N SER A 305 -24.07 -10.69 -5.83
CA SER A 305 -23.55 -9.88 -6.96
C SER A 305 -22.02 -9.68 -6.79
N GLY A 306 -21.26 -10.69 -7.17
CA GLY A 306 -19.80 -10.70 -7.30
C GLY A 306 -19.43 -11.61 -8.46
N GLY A 307 -18.26 -11.39 -9.07
CA GLY A 307 -17.74 -12.26 -10.14
C GLY A 307 -18.01 -13.72 -9.82
N GLN A 308 -18.63 -14.40 -10.78
CA GLN A 308 -19.31 -15.67 -10.57
C GLN A 308 -18.27 -16.78 -10.39
N TYR A 309 -17.78 -16.95 -9.17
CA TYR A 309 -17.08 -18.17 -8.76
C TYR A 309 -18.14 -19.27 -8.65
N ILE A 310 -18.15 -20.18 -9.62
CA ILE A 310 -19.02 -21.35 -9.57
C ILE A 310 -18.18 -22.48 -8.96
N LEU A 311 -18.48 -22.84 -7.72
CA LEU A 311 -18.02 -24.10 -7.15
C LEU A 311 -18.78 -25.22 -7.84
N ASN A 312 -18.08 -26.08 -8.56
CA ASN A 312 -18.67 -27.27 -9.15
C ASN A 312 -18.87 -28.30 -8.04
N ASP A 313 -20.11 -28.73 -7.77
CA ASP A 313 -20.52 -29.55 -6.62
C ASP A 313 -20.00 -31.02 -6.66
N ARG A 314 -19.02 -31.30 -7.53
CA ARG A 314 -18.41 -32.62 -7.74
C ARG A 314 -17.33 -32.96 -6.72
N THR A 315 -16.87 -32.02 -5.89
CA THR A 315 -15.89 -32.27 -4.83
C THR A 315 -16.56 -32.53 -3.48
N LYS A 316 -17.34 -33.61 -3.35
CA LYS A 316 -17.61 -34.24 -2.05
C LYS A 316 -16.66 -35.42 -1.87
N PRO A 317 -15.78 -35.44 -0.86
CA PRO A 317 -14.92 -36.58 -0.64
C PRO A 317 -15.76 -37.77 -0.16
N SER A 318 -15.81 -38.84 -0.96
CA SER A 318 -16.17 -40.16 -0.43
C SER A 318 -15.09 -40.54 0.58
N THR A 319 -15.49 -40.93 1.78
CA THR A 319 -14.64 -41.50 2.82
C THR A 319 -13.83 -42.68 2.28
N ALA A 320 -12.59 -42.42 1.86
CA ALA A 320 -11.58 -43.41 1.54
C ALA A 320 -10.23 -42.90 2.07
N LYS A 321 -9.52 -43.80 2.77
CA LYS A 321 -8.32 -43.54 3.54
C LYS A 321 -7.21 -42.84 2.71
N GLY A 322 -6.66 -41.77 3.28
CA GLY A 322 -5.30 -41.28 3.10
C GLY A 322 -4.68 -41.30 1.71
N SER A 323 -4.92 -40.25 0.91
CA SER A 323 -4.02 -39.86 -0.17
C SER A 323 -3.89 -38.33 -0.16
N SER A 324 -2.69 -37.84 0.19
CA SER A 324 -2.38 -36.42 0.29
C SER A 324 -1.97 -35.89 -1.08
N TYR A 325 -2.90 -35.18 -1.73
CA TYR A 325 -2.70 -34.53 -3.03
C TYR A 325 -1.49 -33.57 -3.00
N LEU A 326 -0.58 -33.78 -3.95
CA LEU A 326 0.54 -32.90 -4.33
C LEU A 326 0.03 -31.84 -5.30
N GLY A 327 -0.10 -30.60 -4.84
CA GLY A 327 -0.58 -29.50 -5.68
C GLY A 327 -0.19 -28.14 -5.11
N GLY A 328 1.11 -27.91 -4.93
CA GLY A 328 1.63 -26.58 -4.64
C GLY A 328 1.95 -25.86 -5.94
N SER A 329 1.02 -25.07 -6.45
CA SER A 329 1.28 -24.07 -7.49
C SER A 329 2.40 -23.14 -7.00
N GLY A 330 3.60 -23.30 -7.57
CA GLY A 330 4.76 -22.45 -7.33
C GLY A 330 4.60 -21.07 -8.00
N THR A 331 3.53 -20.35 -7.67
CA THR A 331 3.44 -18.88 -7.83
C THR A 331 2.82 -18.18 -6.61
N GLY A 332 2.49 -18.94 -5.55
CA GLY A 332 2.03 -18.40 -4.27
C GLY A 332 3.18 -18.18 -3.29
N ALA A 333 3.72 -16.97 -3.23
CA ALA A 333 4.70 -16.57 -2.21
C ALA A 333 4.12 -16.78 -0.79
N MET A 334 4.68 -17.75 -0.04
CA MET A 334 4.38 -17.95 1.37
C MET A 334 5.42 -17.23 2.23
N ARG A 335 4.93 -16.52 3.24
CA ARG A 335 5.66 -15.60 4.13
C ARG A 335 6.01 -16.30 5.46
N LYS A 336 7.24 -16.00 5.95
CA LYS A 336 7.94 -16.38 7.21
C LYS A 336 8.86 -17.60 7.05
N GLY A 337 10.13 -17.60 7.42
CA GLY A 337 10.97 -16.62 8.09
C GLY A 337 11.98 -17.39 8.96
N LEU A 338 13.28 -17.18 8.74
CA LEU A 338 14.39 -17.34 9.70
C LEU A 338 15.67 -16.86 9.01
N GLY A 339 16.57 -16.31 9.81
CA GLY A 339 17.55 -15.33 9.39
C GLY A 339 18.82 -15.90 8.79
N GLY A 340 19.62 -14.97 8.27
CA GLY A 340 21.07 -15.08 8.29
C GLY A 340 21.75 -15.02 6.92
N GLY A 341 22.45 -13.92 6.69
CA GLY A 341 23.70 -13.95 5.95
C GLY A 341 23.65 -13.51 4.50
N GLY A 342 24.21 -12.31 4.25
CA GLY A 342 25.19 -12.10 3.19
C GLY A 342 24.69 -12.01 1.76
N ALA A 343 24.79 -10.79 1.21
CA ALA A 343 25.20 -10.43 -0.16
C ALA A 343 24.62 -11.22 -1.36
N GLU A 344 24.16 -10.64 -2.46
CA GLU A 344 24.15 -9.30 -3.02
C GLU A 344 23.29 -9.43 -4.30
N ASP A 345 22.86 -8.30 -4.85
CA ASP A 345 22.59 -8.16 -6.30
C ASP A 345 21.20 -8.53 -6.89
N GLU A 346 20.13 -7.87 -6.44
CA GLU A 346 18.82 -7.92 -7.13
C GLU A 346 18.34 -6.55 -7.65
N ARG A 347 18.48 -6.39 -8.97
CA ARG A 347 17.92 -5.31 -9.78
C ARG A 347 16.41 -5.56 -9.97
N PRO A 348 15.53 -4.58 -9.70
CA PRO A 348 14.10 -4.76 -9.87
C PRO A 348 13.71 -4.64 -11.34
N PHE A 349 13.20 -5.74 -11.89
CA PHE A 349 12.29 -5.87 -13.03
C PHE A 349 11.92 -4.57 -13.76
N THR A 350 12.69 -4.28 -14.81
CA THR A 350 12.37 -3.28 -15.83
C THR A 350 11.17 -3.77 -16.63
N ARG A 351 10.17 -2.91 -16.80
CA ARG A 351 9.15 -3.06 -17.85
C ARG A 351 9.88 -2.91 -19.18
N LEU A 352 9.74 -3.86 -20.10
CA LEU A 352 10.15 -3.69 -21.49
C LEU A 352 9.58 -2.35 -21.97
N SER A 353 10.47 -1.44 -22.35
CA SER A 353 10.08 -0.15 -22.90
C SER A 353 9.26 -0.35 -24.18
N GLU A 354 8.27 0.52 -24.37
CA GLU A 354 7.42 0.68 -25.58
C GLU A 354 8.22 1.06 -26.85
N ARG A 355 9.44 0.56 -27.02
CA ARG A 355 10.30 0.88 -28.17
C ARG A 355 10.77 -0.31 -29.00
N ASP A 356 10.54 -1.52 -28.49
CA ASP A 356 10.37 -2.68 -29.34
C ASP A 356 9.04 -3.27 -28.91
N SER A 357 7.99 -2.88 -29.61
CA SER A 357 6.88 -3.80 -29.82
C SER A 357 7.52 -5.18 -29.99
N GLU A 358 7.18 -6.15 -29.12
CA GLU A 358 7.05 -7.50 -29.65
C GLU A 358 6.38 -7.28 -31.01
N PRO A 359 6.87 -7.85 -32.11
CA PRO A 359 5.94 -8.06 -33.19
C PRO A 359 4.75 -8.68 -32.44
N SER A 360 3.61 -7.99 -32.48
CA SER A 360 2.37 -8.68 -32.61
C SER A 360 2.73 -9.89 -33.45
N ILE A 361 2.35 -11.08 -33.01
CA ILE A 361 2.26 -12.12 -34.01
C ILE A 361 1.19 -11.57 -34.96
N ASP A 362 1.66 -10.77 -35.92
CA ASP A 362 1.09 -10.49 -37.19
C ASP A 362 1.09 -11.89 -37.78
N VAL A 363 0.03 -12.61 -37.44
CA VAL A 363 -0.54 -13.58 -38.36
C VAL A 363 -1.14 -12.75 -39.50
N ALA A 364 -0.25 -12.11 -40.24
CA ALA A 364 -0.41 -11.41 -41.50
C ALA A 364 0.96 -11.62 -42.14
N ASN A 365 1.13 -12.59 -43.02
CA ASN A 365 0.51 -12.58 -44.33
C ASN A 365 0.08 -14.00 -44.73
N ASP A 366 -1.22 -14.24 -44.61
CA ASP A 366 -2.02 -15.12 -45.48
C ASP A 366 -3.47 -14.99 -44.96
N ASP A 367 -4.13 -13.92 -45.40
CA ASP A 367 -5.57 -13.69 -45.60
C ASP A 367 -6.61 -14.35 -44.64
N GLY A 368 -6.26 -14.60 -43.37
CA GLY A 368 -7.17 -15.20 -42.40
C GLY A 368 -6.83 -15.04 -40.90
N GLY A 369 -5.70 -14.43 -40.55
CA GLY A 369 -5.17 -14.40 -39.17
C GLY A 369 -5.68 -13.27 -38.26
N THR A 370 -6.17 -12.15 -38.79
CA THR A 370 -6.54 -10.98 -37.96
C THR A 370 -7.90 -11.14 -37.25
N ARG A 371 -8.70 -12.14 -37.61
CA ARG A 371 -9.98 -12.47 -36.93
C ARG A 371 -9.82 -13.32 -35.66
N LEU A 372 -8.59 -13.73 -35.33
CA LEU A 372 -8.28 -14.75 -34.31
C LEU A 372 -8.67 -14.36 -32.88
N PHE A 373 -8.78 -13.06 -32.59
CA PHE A 373 -9.07 -12.55 -31.24
C PHE A 373 -10.54 -12.19 -31.00
N ILE A 374 -11.42 -12.38 -31.99
CA ILE A 374 -12.85 -12.02 -31.90
C ILE A 374 -13.71 -13.26 -31.56
N THR A 375 -13.24 -14.13 -30.67
CA THR A 375 -14.06 -15.26 -30.19
C THR A 375 -14.73 -14.92 -28.85
N PRO A 376 -16.07 -15.10 -28.72
CA PRO A 376 -16.80 -14.64 -27.53
C PRO A 376 -16.47 -15.40 -26.25
N GLN A 377 -15.90 -16.61 -26.32
CA GLN A 377 -15.70 -17.48 -25.15
C GLN A 377 -14.33 -18.15 -25.17
N ARG A 378 -13.54 -17.90 -24.11
CA ARG A 378 -12.15 -18.34 -23.96
C ARG A 378 -11.98 -19.12 -22.65
N TYR A 379 -11.16 -20.17 -22.69
CA TYR A 379 -10.94 -21.08 -21.57
C TYR A 379 -9.45 -21.17 -21.23
N ASP A 380 -9.09 -20.70 -20.04
CA ASP A 380 -7.72 -20.65 -19.52
C ASP A 380 -7.51 -21.76 -18.48
N ILE A 381 -6.57 -22.67 -18.73
CA ILE A 381 -6.36 -23.86 -17.91
C ILE A 381 -5.08 -23.68 -17.08
N GLY A 382 -5.21 -23.79 -15.76
CA GLY A 382 -4.10 -23.52 -14.84
C GLY A 382 -3.81 -22.03 -14.72
N THR A 383 -4.87 -21.23 -14.57
CA THR A 383 -4.78 -19.76 -14.63
C THR A 383 -3.89 -19.16 -13.54
N GLY A 384 -3.66 -19.90 -12.44
CA GLY A 384 -2.77 -19.50 -11.35
C GLY A 384 -3.16 -18.15 -10.76
N THR A 385 -2.19 -17.23 -10.69
CA THR A 385 -2.41 -15.83 -10.25
C THR A 385 -3.23 -14.96 -11.22
N SER A 386 -3.75 -15.58 -12.28
CA SER A 386 -4.65 -15.05 -13.28
C SER A 386 -4.13 -13.87 -14.11
N ILE A 387 -2.81 -13.73 -14.21
CA ILE A 387 -2.17 -12.67 -15.00
C ILE A 387 -2.59 -12.75 -16.48
N TRP A 388 -2.69 -13.94 -17.08
CA TRP A 388 -3.11 -14.05 -18.48
C TRP A 388 -4.56 -13.64 -18.70
N ALA A 389 -5.46 -14.08 -17.82
CA ALA A 389 -6.88 -13.77 -17.89
C ALA A 389 -7.20 -12.29 -17.58
N ILE A 390 -6.37 -11.61 -16.75
CA ILE A 390 -6.63 -10.26 -16.24
C ILE A 390 -5.79 -9.17 -16.92
N ASP A 391 -4.52 -9.41 -17.26
CA ASP A 391 -3.57 -8.34 -17.58
C ASP A 391 -3.86 -7.65 -18.92
N ASN A 392 -3.57 -6.34 -18.94
CA ASN A 392 -3.96 -5.29 -19.91
C ASN A 392 -3.38 -5.46 -21.33
N VAL A 393 -2.72 -6.57 -21.63
CA VAL A 393 -2.07 -6.81 -22.92
C VAL A 393 -2.78 -7.89 -23.74
N GLN A 394 -3.54 -8.81 -23.12
CA GLN A 394 -3.87 -10.06 -23.83
C GLN A 394 -5.37 -10.39 -23.93
N VAL A 395 -6.24 -10.05 -22.95
CA VAL A 395 -7.67 -10.45 -23.06
C VAL A 395 -8.68 -9.49 -22.41
N GLY A 396 -8.75 -9.42 -21.07
CA GLY A 396 -9.95 -8.94 -20.35
C GLY A 396 -10.35 -7.47 -20.61
N ASP A 397 -9.38 -6.54 -20.52
CA ASP A 397 -9.65 -5.11 -20.65
C ASP A 397 -9.66 -4.61 -22.12
N ASN A 398 -9.03 -5.34 -23.05
CA ASN A 398 -8.90 -4.94 -24.46
C ASN A 398 -10.00 -5.53 -25.37
N TYR A 399 -10.63 -6.63 -24.95
CA TYR A 399 -11.70 -7.32 -25.68
C TYR A 399 -12.92 -7.49 -24.76
N PRO A 400 -13.66 -6.41 -24.45
CA PRO A 400 -14.83 -6.47 -23.56
C PRO A 400 -15.92 -7.45 -24.04
N GLU A 401 -15.94 -7.79 -25.33
CA GLU A 401 -16.81 -8.80 -25.94
C GLU A 401 -16.38 -10.26 -25.67
N ALA A 402 -15.13 -10.48 -25.25
CA ALA A 402 -14.60 -11.81 -24.94
C ALA A 402 -14.90 -12.18 -23.48
N HIS A 403 -15.55 -13.33 -23.27
CA HIS A 403 -15.81 -13.92 -21.96
C HIS A 403 -14.74 -14.95 -21.64
N VAL A 404 -13.97 -14.72 -20.58
CA VAL A 404 -12.87 -15.60 -20.16
C VAL A 404 -13.31 -16.41 -18.94
N ILE A 405 -13.09 -17.72 -18.99
CA ILE A 405 -13.23 -18.61 -17.85
C ILE A 405 -11.85 -19.20 -17.56
N GLY A 406 -11.27 -18.83 -16.42
CA GLY A 406 -10.03 -19.42 -15.91
C GLY A 406 -10.32 -20.51 -14.90
N ILE A 407 -9.65 -21.66 -15.02
CA ILE A 407 -9.74 -22.76 -14.05
C ILE A 407 -8.41 -22.98 -13.36
N ASP A 408 -8.46 -23.33 -12.07
CA ASP A 408 -7.30 -23.76 -11.28
C ASP A 408 -7.75 -24.67 -10.13
N LEU A 409 -6.87 -25.56 -9.67
CA LEU A 409 -7.12 -26.36 -8.45
C LEU A 409 -7.05 -25.51 -7.18
N SER A 410 -6.39 -24.35 -7.24
CA SER A 410 -6.09 -23.50 -6.09
C SER A 410 -6.73 -22.11 -6.21
N LEU A 411 -7.21 -21.59 -5.06
CA LEU A 411 -7.79 -20.25 -4.93
C LEU A 411 -6.71 -19.18 -4.70
N ILE A 412 -5.88 -18.91 -5.72
CA ILE A 412 -4.78 -17.92 -5.63
C ILE A 412 -4.99 -16.67 -6.51
N GLN A 413 -6.18 -16.52 -7.10
CA GLN A 413 -6.50 -15.43 -8.02
C GLN A 413 -6.70 -14.09 -7.28
N ARG A 414 -6.48 -12.97 -7.99
CA ARG A 414 -6.64 -11.62 -7.42
C ARG A 414 -8.12 -11.29 -7.17
N GLY A 415 -8.38 -10.49 -6.12
CA GLY A 415 -9.75 -10.12 -5.72
C GLY A 415 -10.45 -9.06 -6.59
N PHE A 416 -9.76 -8.44 -7.55
CA PHE A 416 -10.35 -7.51 -8.52
C PHE A 416 -10.12 -8.05 -9.94
N VAL A 417 -11.20 -8.34 -10.65
CA VAL A 417 -11.19 -8.99 -11.97
C VAL A 417 -12.20 -8.26 -12.88
N PRO A 418 -11.93 -8.14 -14.20
CA PRO A 418 -12.87 -7.55 -15.15
C PRO A 418 -14.21 -8.31 -15.18
N PRO A 419 -15.34 -7.66 -15.50
CA PRO A 419 -16.68 -8.28 -15.44
C PRO A 419 -16.87 -9.44 -16.44
N ASN A 420 -16.09 -9.46 -17.51
CA ASN A 420 -16.04 -10.51 -18.53
C ASN A 420 -15.11 -11.68 -18.18
N VAL A 421 -14.47 -11.67 -17.00
CA VAL A 421 -13.56 -12.72 -16.53
C VAL A 421 -14.15 -13.44 -15.32
N LYS A 422 -14.22 -14.76 -15.40
CA LYS A 422 -14.71 -15.65 -14.32
C LYS A 422 -13.66 -16.68 -13.98
N PHE A 423 -13.62 -17.08 -12.72
CA PHE A 423 -12.69 -18.09 -12.21
C PHE A 423 -13.45 -19.23 -11.58
N LEU A 424 -13.10 -20.46 -11.93
CA LEU A 424 -13.66 -21.68 -11.36
C LEU A 424 -12.56 -22.47 -10.66
N VAL A 425 -12.89 -23.02 -9.50
CA VAL A 425 -12.06 -24.05 -8.89
C VAL A 425 -12.48 -25.36 -9.52
N ASP A 426 -11.67 -25.87 -10.44
CA ASP A 426 -11.98 -27.10 -11.17
C ASP A 426 -10.69 -27.84 -11.54
N ASP A 427 -10.83 -29.15 -11.70
CA ASP A 427 -9.77 -30.02 -12.18
C ASP A 427 -9.82 -30.07 -13.71
N ALA A 428 -8.71 -29.72 -14.37
CA ALA A 428 -8.60 -29.74 -15.82
C ALA A 428 -8.83 -31.14 -16.42
N GLU A 429 -8.53 -32.20 -15.68
CA GLU A 429 -8.67 -33.60 -16.12
C GLU A 429 -10.08 -34.17 -15.88
N ALA A 430 -10.91 -33.46 -15.10
CA ALA A 430 -12.30 -33.84 -14.88
C ALA A 430 -13.12 -33.74 -16.18
N GLU A 431 -14.33 -34.30 -16.15
CA GLU A 431 -15.26 -34.21 -17.29
C GLU A 431 -15.76 -32.76 -17.48
N TRP A 432 -15.49 -32.19 -18.64
CA TRP A 432 -15.87 -30.82 -18.99
C TRP A 432 -17.36 -30.72 -19.31
N LEU A 433 -18.08 -29.90 -18.53
CA LEU A 433 -19.54 -29.74 -18.65
C LEU A 433 -19.97 -28.75 -19.76
N TYR A 434 -19.04 -28.28 -20.57
CA TYR A 434 -19.34 -27.38 -21.68
C TYR A 434 -20.03 -28.14 -22.81
N PRO A 435 -21.06 -27.54 -23.45
CA PRO A 435 -21.65 -28.10 -24.65
C PRO A 435 -20.62 -28.24 -25.77
N ASP A 436 -20.88 -29.17 -26.67
CA ASP A 436 -20.08 -29.34 -27.88
C ASP A 436 -20.08 -28.04 -28.69
N ASN A 437 -18.96 -27.69 -29.30
CA ASN A 437 -18.82 -26.47 -30.12
C ASN A 437 -19.22 -25.16 -29.39
N SER A 438 -18.89 -25.00 -28.12
CA SER A 438 -19.21 -23.80 -27.33
C SER A 438 -18.03 -22.84 -27.14
N ILE A 439 -16.80 -23.33 -27.14
CA ILE A 439 -15.58 -22.56 -26.82
C ILE A 439 -14.85 -22.17 -28.11
N GLY A 440 -14.36 -20.93 -28.20
CA GLY A 440 -13.60 -20.46 -29.35
C GLY A 440 -12.08 -20.60 -29.21
N PHE A 441 -11.58 -20.54 -27.98
CA PHE A 441 -10.15 -20.56 -27.68
C PHE A 441 -9.85 -21.27 -26.36
N ILE A 442 -8.87 -22.18 -26.36
CA ILE A 442 -8.38 -22.90 -25.18
C ILE A 442 -6.87 -22.65 -25.01
N HIS A 443 -6.45 -22.29 -23.80
CA HIS A 443 -5.06 -21.95 -23.49
C HIS A 443 -4.61 -22.59 -22.18
N PRO A 444 -3.99 -23.78 -22.23
CA PRO A 444 -3.16 -24.27 -21.14
C PRO A 444 -1.75 -23.65 -21.23
N ARG A 445 -1.24 -23.24 -20.07
CA ARG A 445 0.11 -22.68 -19.95
C ARG A 445 0.86 -23.26 -18.75
N HIS A 446 2.07 -23.75 -18.96
CA HIS A 446 2.90 -24.41 -17.94
C HIS A 446 2.19 -25.60 -17.26
N MET A 447 1.39 -26.35 -18.02
CA MET A 447 0.59 -27.48 -17.52
C MET A 447 1.26 -28.84 -17.77
N ALA A 448 2.33 -28.89 -18.56
CA ALA A 448 3.08 -30.12 -18.91
C ALA A 448 3.26 -31.11 -17.74
N PRO A 449 3.84 -30.72 -16.58
CA PRO A 449 4.11 -31.67 -15.50
C PRO A 449 2.89 -31.98 -14.61
N PHE A 450 1.73 -31.37 -14.87
CA PHE A 450 0.55 -31.48 -13.99
C PHE A 450 -0.62 -32.25 -14.62
N ILE A 451 -0.59 -32.47 -15.93
CA ILE A 451 -1.60 -33.26 -16.66
C ILE A 451 -1.12 -34.70 -16.81
N LYS A 452 -1.93 -35.65 -16.37
CA LYS A 452 -1.62 -37.09 -16.41
C LYS A 452 -2.18 -37.76 -17.68
N ASP A 453 -3.39 -37.41 -18.09
CA ASP A 453 -4.09 -37.97 -19.26
C ASP A 453 -4.28 -36.91 -20.36
N TRP A 454 -3.18 -36.63 -21.06
CA TRP A 454 -3.17 -35.75 -22.23
C TRP A 454 -4.18 -36.16 -23.32
N PRO A 455 -4.30 -37.45 -23.71
CA PRO A 455 -5.30 -37.87 -24.69
C PRO A 455 -6.74 -37.49 -24.28
N ARG A 456 -7.10 -37.65 -23.01
CA ARG A 456 -8.42 -37.24 -22.52
C ARG A 456 -8.59 -35.73 -22.57
N LEU A 457 -7.63 -34.96 -22.06
CA LEU A 457 -7.68 -33.50 -22.08
C LEU A 457 -7.91 -32.97 -23.51
N LEU A 458 -7.17 -33.50 -24.48
CA LEU A 458 -7.27 -33.09 -25.88
C LEU A 458 -8.58 -33.54 -26.54
N ARG A 459 -9.11 -34.73 -26.23
CA ARG A 459 -10.45 -35.15 -26.70
C ARG A 459 -11.54 -34.22 -26.19
N GLN A 460 -11.47 -33.81 -24.92
CA GLN A 460 -12.43 -32.87 -24.34
C GLN A 460 -12.30 -31.49 -24.98
N ALA A 461 -11.06 -31.01 -25.17
CA ALA A 461 -10.80 -29.76 -25.87
C ALA A 461 -11.36 -29.78 -27.30
N TYR A 462 -11.15 -30.86 -28.05
CA TYR A 462 -11.64 -30.99 -29.41
C TYR A 462 -13.18 -30.98 -29.47
N ARG A 463 -13.85 -31.68 -28.55
CA ARG A 463 -15.32 -31.73 -28.46
C ARG A 463 -15.95 -30.35 -28.22
N VAL A 464 -15.41 -29.58 -27.29
CA VAL A 464 -16.00 -28.29 -26.88
C VAL A 464 -15.61 -27.13 -27.78
N LEU A 465 -14.53 -27.27 -28.56
CA LEU A 465 -14.10 -26.24 -29.50
C LEU A 465 -15.07 -26.13 -30.68
N LYS A 466 -15.43 -24.89 -31.03
CA LYS A 466 -16.16 -24.60 -32.26
C LYS A 466 -15.36 -25.03 -33.49
N PRO A 467 -16.01 -25.36 -34.62
CA PRO A 467 -15.31 -25.54 -35.88
C PRO A 467 -14.49 -24.28 -36.22
N GLY A 468 -13.19 -24.44 -36.45
CA GLY A 468 -12.25 -23.32 -36.65
C GLY A 468 -11.75 -22.65 -35.37
N GLY A 469 -12.12 -23.16 -34.19
CA GLY A 469 -11.57 -22.77 -32.89
C GLY A 469 -10.12 -23.21 -32.71
N TRP A 470 -9.44 -22.61 -31.73
CA TRP A 470 -8.00 -22.79 -31.54
C TRP A 470 -7.65 -23.29 -30.14
N ILE A 471 -6.65 -24.16 -30.08
CA ILE A 471 -5.94 -24.51 -28.85
C ILE A 471 -4.49 -24.04 -28.97
N LYS A 472 -3.98 -23.39 -27.93
CA LYS A 472 -2.58 -22.97 -27.84
C LYS A 472 -1.94 -23.62 -26.61
N LEU A 473 -0.99 -24.51 -26.82
CA LEU A 473 -0.17 -25.07 -25.74
C LEU A 473 1.07 -24.17 -25.58
N GLN A 474 1.25 -23.56 -24.40
CA GLN A 474 2.42 -22.74 -24.10
C GLN A 474 3.19 -23.32 -22.92
N GLU A 475 4.30 -23.99 -23.19
CA GLU A 475 5.03 -24.77 -22.20
C GLU A 475 6.50 -24.33 -22.08
N LEU A 476 7.08 -24.55 -20.90
CA LEU A 476 8.53 -24.46 -20.71
C LEU A 476 9.13 -25.84 -20.92
N ARG A 477 10.12 -25.94 -21.80
CA ARG A 477 10.92 -27.14 -21.94
C ARG A 477 11.91 -27.21 -20.79
N TRP A 478 11.69 -28.12 -19.84
CA TRP A 478 12.52 -28.29 -18.64
C TRP A 478 13.87 -28.99 -18.88
N ARG A 479 14.50 -28.75 -20.04
CA ARG A 479 15.87 -29.22 -20.32
C ARG A 479 16.85 -28.07 -20.21
N PHE A 480 17.75 -28.15 -19.24
CA PHE A 480 18.88 -27.24 -19.15
C PHE A 480 19.95 -27.62 -20.18
N ALA A 481 20.37 -26.64 -20.96
CA ALA A 481 21.40 -26.79 -21.98
C ALA A 481 22.20 -25.49 -22.08
N CYS A 482 23.35 -25.57 -22.71
CA CYS A 482 24.21 -24.44 -23.05
C CYS A 482 24.42 -24.42 -24.57
N ASP A 483 24.72 -23.24 -25.12
CA ASP A 483 24.93 -23.06 -26.56
C ASP A 483 26.36 -23.45 -27.00
N ASP A 484 27.26 -23.68 -26.06
CA ASP A 484 28.69 -23.96 -26.26
C ASP A 484 29.12 -25.37 -25.79
N ASP A 485 28.15 -26.24 -25.50
CA ASP A 485 28.33 -27.62 -25.04
C ASP A 485 29.22 -27.78 -23.78
N THR A 486 29.38 -26.71 -23.00
CA THR A 486 30.12 -26.72 -21.71
C THR A 486 29.40 -27.43 -20.57
N THR A 487 28.14 -27.82 -20.76
CA THR A 487 27.35 -28.51 -19.73
C THR A 487 27.80 -29.96 -19.61
N THR A 488 28.35 -30.31 -18.44
CA THR A 488 28.71 -31.70 -18.13
C THR A 488 27.48 -32.51 -17.67
N PRO A 489 27.52 -33.86 -17.78
CA PRO A 489 26.45 -34.72 -17.23
C PRO A 489 26.20 -34.52 -15.73
N ASP A 490 27.23 -34.11 -14.98
CA ASP A 490 27.16 -33.82 -13.55
C ASP A 490 26.68 -32.41 -13.22
N TYR A 491 26.29 -31.61 -14.22
CA TYR A 491 25.78 -30.26 -14.00
C TYR A 491 24.53 -30.28 -13.12
N ALA A 492 24.57 -29.56 -12.00
CA ALA A 492 23.58 -29.69 -10.95
C ALA A 492 22.13 -29.43 -11.41
N PRO A 493 21.81 -28.42 -12.25
CA PRO A 493 20.48 -28.26 -12.82
C PRO A 493 20.01 -29.44 -13.67
N SER A 494 20.89 -30.02 -14.50
CA SER A 494 20.57 -31.20 -15.32
C SER A 494 20.32 -32.43 -14.45
N ARG A 495 21.16 -32.64 -13.44
CA ARG A 495 20.95 -33.72 -12.44
C ARG A 495 19.63 -33.52 -11.69
N MET A 496 19.31 -32.30 -11.29
CA MET A 496 18.06 -31.98 -10.62
C MET A 496 16.84 -32.30 -11.50
N THR A 497 16.84 -31.91 -12.77
CA THR A 497 15.71 -32.21 -13.67
C THR A 497 15.55 -33.70 -13.93
N ASN A 498 16.65 -34.47 -13.99
CA ASN A 498 16.60 -35.93 -14.13
C ASN A 498 15.96 -36.57 -12.89
N LEU A 499 16.37 -36.15 -11.69
CA LEU A 499 15.79 -36.65 -10.43
C LEU A 499 14.30 -36.27 -10.29
N ILE A 500 13.93 -35.07 -10.73
CA ILE A 500 12.53 -34.63 -10.76
C ILE A 500 11.72 -35.48 -11.75
N GLU A 501 12.25 -35.74 -12.94
CA GLU A 501 11.58 -36.57 -13.95
C GLU A 501 11.37 -38.00 -13.45
N GLU A 502 12.40 -38.62 -12.86
CA GLU A 502 12.29 -39.94 -12.24
C GLU A 502 11.22 -39.95 -11.14
N GLY A 503 11.23 -38.95 -10.25
CA GLY A 503 10.22 -38.83 -9.19
C GLY A 503 8.80 -38.59 -9.70
N LEU A 504 8.62 -37.74 -10.72
CA LEU A 504 7.32 -37.44 -11.33
C LEU A 504 6.75 -38.63 -12.11
N SER A 505 7.61 -39.43 -12.74
CA SER A 505 7.20 -40.62 -13.49
C SER A 505 6.46 -41.62 -12.62
N LYS A 506 6.86 -41.79 -11.34
CA LYS A 506 6.16 -42.66 -10.37
C LYS A 506 4.75 -42.17 -10.01
N PHE A 507 4.47 -40.87 -10.23
CA PHE A 507 3.13 -40.29 -10.06
C PHE A 507 2.31 -40.25 -11.36
N GLY A 508 2.82 -40.84 -12.44
CA GLY A 508 2.19 -40.84 -13.76
C GLY A 508 2.20 -39.46 -14.42
N SER A 509 3.14 -38.59 -14.05
CA SER A 509 3.30 -37.25 -14.62
C SER A 509 4.58 -37.18 -15.45
N GLU A 510 4.54 -36.48 -16.58
CA GLU A 510 5.65 -36.42 -17.52
C GLU A 510 6.25 -35.00 -17.57
N LEU A 511 7.49 -34.85 -17.09
CA LEU A 511 8.16 -33.54 -17.08
C LEU A 511 8.40 -32.98 -18.48
N TYR A 512 8.75 -33.86 -19.44
CA TYR A 512 9.10 -33.49 -20.81
C TYR A 512 7.93 -33.54 -21.79
N ALA A 513 6.69 -33.58 -21.28
CA ALA A 513 5.46 -33.60 -22.07
C ALA A 513 5.42 -32.57 -23.22
N SER A 514 6.02 -31.39 -22.99
CA SER A 514 6.12 -30.32 -23.98
C SER A 514 6.81 -30.70 -25.30
N GLU A 515 7.73 -31.68 -25.28
CA GLU A 515 8.54 -32.07 -26.45
C GLU A 515 7.71 -32.79 -27.53
N THR A 516 6.58 -33.39 -27.16
CA THR A 516 5.70 -34.15 -28.05
C THR A 516 4.34 -33.47 -28.28
N ASN A 517 4.22 -32.19 -27.91
CA ASN A 517 3.01 -31.41 -28.11
C ASN A 517 2.49 -31.41 -29.57
N PRO A 518 3.34 -31.25 -30.61
CA PRO A 518 2.87 -31.31 -32.00
C PRO A 518 2.24 -32.66 -32.35
N GLU A 519 2.83 -33.76 -31.92
CA GLU A 519 2.35 -35.12 -32.16
C GLU A 519 1.05 -35.37 -31.39
N ARG A 520 0.98 -34.94 -30.13
CA ARG A 520 -0.23 -35.04 -29.29
C ARG A 520 -1.41 -34.29 -29.88
N LEU A 521 -1.18 -33.07 -30.36
CA LEU A 521 -2.22 -32.27 -31.01
C LEU A 521 -2.73 -32.99 -32.27
N ARG A 522 -1.83 -33.52 -33.12
CA ARG A 522 -2.24 -34.31 -34.30
C ARG A 522 -3.05 -35.55 -33.90
N ALA A 523 -2.60 -36.29 -32.88
CA ALA A 523 -3.31 -37.46 -32.37
C ALA A 523 -4.69 -37.12 -31.76
N GLY A 524 -4.83 -35.91 -31.21
CA GLY A 524 -6.10 -35.36 -30.72
C GLY A 524 -7.03 -34.84 -31.81
N GLY A 525 -6.65 -34.95 -33.10
CA GLY A 525 -7.45 -34.50 -34.25
C GLY A 525 -7.18 -33.05 -34.69
N PHE A 526 -6.23 -32.35 -34.06
CA PHE A 526 -5.92 -30.97 -34.41
C PHE A 526 -4.94 -30.87 -35.58
N VAL A 527 -5.12 -29.82 -36.40
CA VAL A 527 -4.14 -29.44 -37.42
C VAL A 527 -3.17 -28.43 -36.82
N THR A 528 -1.92 -28.84 -36.62
CA THR A 528 -0.87 -27.95 -36.11
C THR A 528 -0.50 -26.90 -37.16
N LYS A 529 -0.86 -25.63 -36.92
CA LYS A 529 -0.53 -24.52 -37.83
C LYS A 529 0.81 -23.84 -37.51
N VAL A 530 1.15 -23.69 -36.23
CA VAL A 530 2.36 -22.97 -35.79
C VAL A 530 3.02 -23.73 -34.64
N HIS A 531 4.31 -24.02 -34.77
CA HIS A 531 5.13 -24.59 -33.69
C HIS A 531 6.44 -23.81 -33.60
N ASN A 532 6.55 -22.97 -32.57
CA ASN A 532 7.69 -22.07 -32.38
C ASN A 532 8.43 -22.44 -31.10
N ILE A 533 9.72 -22.74 -31.23
CA ILE A 533 10.63 -22.96 -30.10
C ILE A 533 11.45 -21.69 -29.91
N LYS A 534 11.37 -21.09 -28.71
CA LYS A 534 12.16 -19.90 -28.33
C LYS A 534 13.15 -20.28 -27.24
N LYS A 535 14.37 -19.75 -27.32
CA LYS A 535 15.37 -19.90 -26.25
C LYS A 535 14.96 -19.06 -25.05
N VAL A 536 14.99 -19.67 -23.86
CA VAL A 536 14.77 -19.00 -22.58
C VAL A 536 16.05 -19.14 -21.77
N PRO A 537 16.85 -18.07 -21.63
CA PRO A 537 18.10 -18.14 -20.88
C PRO A 537 17.82 -18.30 -19.38
N LEU A 538 18.80 -18.84 -18.65
CA LEU A 538 18.80 -18.91 -17.20
C LEU A 538 19.90 -18.01 -16.63
N GLY A 539 19.52 -16.88 -16.04
CA GLY A 539 20.45 -15.91 -15.47
C GLY A 539 20.76 -14.71 -16.39
N ARG A 540 21.66 -13.84 -15.93
CA ARG A 540 21.92 -12.52 -16.54
C ARG A 540 23.02 -12.52 -17.62
N TRP A 541 23.47 -13.68 -18.08
CA TRP A 541 24.61 -13.82 -19.00
C TRP A 541 24.36 -13.41 -20.47
N PRO A 542 23.12 -13.41 -21.03
CA PRO A 542 22.92 -12.94 -22.39
C PRO A 542 23.36 -11.48 -22.58
N LYS A 543 23.98 -11.17 -23.72
CA LYS A 543 24.36 -9.80 -24.08
C LYS A 543 23.16 -8.94 -24.46
N ASP A 544 22.16 -9.56 -25.08
CA ASP A 544 20.90 -8.91 -25.47
C ASP A 544 20.09 -8.54 -24.21
N ASP A 545 19.61 -7.30 -24.15
CA ASP A 545 18.94 -6.74 -22.97
C ASP A 545 17.61 -7.43 -22.66
N ASN A 546 16.87 -7.85 -23.69
CA ASN A 546 15.59 -8.53 -23.55
C ASN A 546 15.79 -9.96 -23.04
N LEU A 547 16.70 -10.71 -23.66
CA LEU A 547 17.09 -12.05 -23.22
C LEU A 547 17.70 -12.03 -21.81
N ARG A 548 18.52 -11.03 -21.49
CA ARG A 548 19.07 -10.86 -20.14
C ARG A 548 17.98 -10.63 -19.09
N THR A 549 16.96 -9.86 -19.45
CA THR A 549 15.80 -9.61 -18.59
C THR A 549 14.95 -10.88 -18.43
N ILE A 550 14.68 -11.61 -19.51
CA ILE A 550 14.01 -12.93 -19.48
C ILE A 550 14.81 -13.92 -18.62
N GLY A 551 16.13 -13.90 -18.74
CA GLY A 551 17.01 -14.79 -17.98
C GLY A 551 17.05 -14.47 -16.49
N LEU A 552 16.97 -13.19 -16.13
CA LEU A 552 16.76 -12.77 -14.75
C LEU A 552 15.43 -13.28 -14.19
N TYR A 553 14.32 -13.13 -14.93
CA TYR A 553 13.03 -13.66 -14.51
C TYR A 553 13.08 -15.18 -14.30
N SER A 554 13.67 -15.91 -15.25
CA SER A 554 13.79 -17.37 -15.19
C SER A 554 14.65 -17.83 -14.02
N GLN A 555 15.71 -17.08 -13.71
CA GLN A 555 16.56 -17.33 -12.54
C GLN A 555 15.77 -17.17 -11.23
N VAL A 556 15.01 -16.08 -11.08
CA VAL A 556 14.18 -15.83 -9.88
C VAL A 556 13.09 -16.90 -9.74
N VAL A 557 12.40 -17.25 -10.84
CA VAL A 557 11.40 -18.33 -10.84
C VAL A 557 12.01 -19.64 -10.33
N LEU A 558 13.22 -19.98 -10.78
CA LEU A 558 13.88 -21.19 -10.34
C LEU A 558 14.27 -21.12 -8.86
N TYR A 559 14.84 -20.02 -8.37
CA TYR A 559 15.25 -19.89 -6.97
C TYR A 559 14.06 -19.88 -6.00
N ASP A 560 13.05 -19.06 -6.26
CA ASP A 560 11.87 -18.95 -5.40
C ASP A 560 11.01 -20.21 -5.46
N GLY A 561 10.95 -20.85 -6.64
CA GLY A 561 10.20 -22.08 -6.86
C GLY A 561 10.95 -23.37 -6.50
N LEU A 562 12.26 -23.30 -6.26
CA LEU A 562 13.14 -24.48 -6.16
C LEU A 562 12.60 -25.50 -5.17
N GLN A 563 12.26 -25.04 -3.97
CA GLN A 563 11.72 -25.89 -2.93
C GLN A 563 10.39 -26.50 -3.35
N ALA A 564 9.45 -25.72 -3.89
CA ALA A 564 8.13 -26.22 -4.27
C ALA A 564 8.22 -27.28 -5.38
N ILE A 565 9.09 -27.08 -6.36
CA ILE A 565 9.26 -27.96 -7.52
C ILE A 565 9.97 -29.26 -7.14
N THR A 566 10.92 -29.22 -6.21
CA THR A 566 11.76 -30.38 -5.86
C THR A 566 11.18 -31.21 -4.71
N MET A 567 10.54 -30.60 -3.72
CA MET A 567 10.11 -31.31 -2.49
C MET A 567 9.21 -32.50 -2.81
N GLY A 568 8.21 -32.33 -3.68
CA GLY A 568 7.28 -33.41 -4.00
C GLY A 568 7.95 -34.64 -4.66
N PRO A 569 8.55 -34.45 -5.84
CA PRO A 569 9.24 -35.51 -6.57
C PRO A 569 10.36 -36.17 -5.76
N LEU A 570 11.21 -35.38 -5.08
CA LEU A 570 12.41 -35.92 -4.44
C LEU A 570 12.17 -36.59 -3.08
N THR A 571 11.10 -36.23 -2.35
CA THR A 571 10.84 -36.85 -1.04
C THR A 571 9.81 -37.96 -1.08
N ARG A 572 8.93 -37.98 -2.09
CA ARG A 572 7.83 -38.94 -2.19
C ARG A 572 7.87 -39.78 -3.46
N GLY A 573 8.50 -39.27 -4.51
CA GLY A 573 8.61 -39.94 -5.81
C GLY A 573 9.91 -40.71 -5.96
N LEU A 574 10.99 -40.33 -5.29
CA LEU A 574 12.25 -41.08 -5.27
C LEU A 574 12.31 -42.10 -4.15
#